data_AF-A0A6M0BZ39-F1
#
_entry.id   AF-A0A6M0BZ39-F1
#
_cell.length_a   1.000
_cell.length_b   1.000
_cell.length_c   1.000
_cell.angle_alpha   90.00
_cell.angle_beta   90.00
_cell.angle_gamma   90.00
#
_symmetry.space_group_name_H-M   'P 1'
#
loop_
_entity.id
_entity.type
_entity.pdbx_description
1 polymer ?
#
loop_
_entity_poly.entity_id
_entity_poly.type
_entity_poly.pdbx_seq_one_letter_code
_entity_poly.pdbx_strand_id
1 'polypeptide(L)'
;MPIQSNLNEETFDEAEKFWNLSELYADLAVVKGKELTPTQKKCLRGLLCGFSPDDIAKKTFTTSKSVSVTLAREIYPAIKQICGKEKDEKLHWGSVRPLLEEKGYKREVSGIELLWQRLKSRGSETDKMGPVLLGAQPQTLDFHEPSPNNSKKITIPAGSEILFEVTLDRPGNLLLLEKGTSGKFWCLCPSYYAPIAPFPAGVAVLPQPETQYKCFKLSKHTGFEELVAAIAPQSPNFRWLPKPDGEPLQLQEGHLRDVLAYLEGDGDAEVLYINFEVVSS
;
A
#
# COMPACT_ATOMS: atom_id res chain seq x y z
N MET A 1 3.23 -3.13 41.56
CA MET A 1 2.58 -2.79 40.28
C MET A 1 3.67 -2.35 39.31
N PRO A 2 3.98 -3.11 38.26
CA PRO A 2 4.95 -2.65 37.27
C PRO A 2 4.29 -1.69 36.28
N ILE A 3 5.07 -0.70 35.90
CA ILE A 3 4.81 0.40 34.97
C ILE A 3 4.52 -0.18 33.58
N GLN A 4 3.34 0.10 33.02
CA GLN A 4 3.06 -0.13 31.60
C GLN A 4 3.80 0.92 30.77
N SER A 5 5.06 0.65 30.44
CA SER A 5 5.79 1.32 29.37
C SER A 5 5.61 0.53 28.07
N ASN A 6 4.48 0.73 27.40
CA ASN A 6 4.28 0.37 25.98
C ASN A 6 3.19 1.29 25.42
N LEU A 7 3.52 2.57 25.25
CA LEU A 7 2.62 3.59 24.69
C LEU A 7 2.78 3.68 23.17
N ASN A 8 2.28 2.65 22.47
CA ASN A 8 2.01 2.54 21.03
C ASN A 8 2.63 3.65 20.17
N GLU A 9 3.81 3.40 19.59
CA GLU A 9 4.42 4.31 18.62
C GLU A 9 3.62 4.40 17.30
N GLU A 10 2.70 3.45 17.09
CA GLU A 10 1.90 3.19 15.88
C GLU A 10 0.63 4.04 15.73
N THR A 11 0.38 5.00 16.64
CA THR A 11 -0.83 5.82 16.54
C THR A 11 -0.69 6.89 15.45
N PHE A 12 -1.60 6.87 14.47
CA PHE A 12 -1.68 7.80 13.33
C PHE A 12 -0.66 7.54 12.20
N ASP A 13 -0.22 6.31 12.00
CA ASP A 13 0.75 5.96 10.94
C ASP A 13 0.20 6.15 9.53
N GLU A 14 -1.12 6.21 9.36
CA GLU A 14 -1.74 6.57 8.09
C GLU A 14 -1.31 7.96 7.58
N ALA A 15 -0.83 8.85 8.47
CA ALA A 15 -0.25 10.12 8.05
C ALA A 15 0.96 9.94 7.10
N GLU A 16 1.76 8.88 7.28
CA GLU A 16 2.95 8.64 6.45
C GLU A 16 2.60 8.32 4.99
N LYS A 17 1.39 7.81 4.75
CA LYS A 17 0.88 7.51 3.40
C LYS A 17 0.65 8.78 2.58
N PHE A 18 0.24 9.87 3.24
CA PHE A 18 -0.21 11.10 2.58
C PHE A 18 0.74 12.27 2.77
N TRP A 19 1.71 12.18 3.67
CA TRP A 19 2.58 13.29 4.04
C TRP A 19 4.06 12.88 4.01
N ASN A 20 4.93 13.77 3.54
CA ASN A 20 6.38 13.58 3.62
C ASN A 20 6.84 13.90 5.05
N LEU A 21 6.58 12.97 5.97
CA LEU A 21 6.90 13.15 7.39
C LEU A 21 8.41 13.33 7.64
N SER A 22 9.25 12.70 6.82
CA SER A 22 10.72 12.81 6.94
C SER A 22 11.18 14.25 6.74
N GLU A 23 10.80 14.86 5.62
CA GLU A 23 11.14 16.26 5.30
C GLU A 23 10.46 17.24 6.27
N LEU A 24 9.17 17.03 6.58
CA LEU A 24 8.45 17.86 7.53
C LEU A 24 9.10 17.85 8.93
N TYR A 25 9.52 16.67 9.43
CA TYR A 25 10.20 16.59 10.73
C TYR A 25 11.58 17.22 10.70
N ALA A 26 12.33 17.08 9.61
CA ALA A 26 13.63 17.70 9.44
C ALA A 26 13.51 19.24 9.46
N ASP A 27 12.59 19.81 8.68
CA ASP A 27 12.39 21.26 8.61
C ASP A 27 11.89 21.85 9.92
N LEU A 28 10.95 21.16 10.58
CA LEU A 28 10.49 21.57 11.90
C LEU A 28 11.61 21.50 12.94
N ALA A 29 12.50 20.51 12.87
CA ALA A 29 13.65 20.39 13.77
C ALA A 29 14.67 21.51 13.55
N VAL A 30 14.95 21.88 12.29
CA VAL A 30 15.82 23.00 11.93
C VAL A 30 15.30 24.31 12.51
N VAL A 31 14.03 24.60 12.27
CA VAL A 31 13.37 25.81 12.77
C VAL A 31 13.32 25.86 14.29
N LYS A 32 13.09 24.72 14.94
CA LYS A 32 12.97 24.59 16.38
C LYS A 32 14.33 24.56 17.09
N GLY A 33 15.41 24.26 16.38
CA GLY A 33 16.76 24.06 16.92
C GLY A 33 16.93 22.78 17.73
N LYS A 34 15.96 21.85 17.69
CA LYS A 34 16.02 20.53 18.35
C LYS A 34 15.05 19.56 17.68
N GLU A 35 15.38 18.26 17.73
CA GLU A 35 14.53 17.21 17.18
C GLU A 35 13.16 17.15 17.86
N LEU A 36 12.16 16.70 17.10
CA LEU A 36 10.81 16.48 17.62
C LEU A 36 10.77 15.22 18.47
N THR A 37 10.21 15.32 19.67
CA THR A 37 10.01 14.16 20.55
C THR A 37 8.94 13.20 19.98
N PRO A 38 8.91 11.92 20.40
CA PRO A 38 7.87 10.98 19.97
C PRO A 38 6.44 11.49 20.19
N THR A 39 6.19 12.17 21.32
CA THR A 39 4.90 12.81 21.62
C THR A 39 4.56 13.93 20.64
N GLN A 40 5.55 14.75 20.27
CA GLN A 40 5.38 15.83 19.30
C GLN A 40 5.07 15.28 17.90
N LYS A 41 5.84 14.28 17.44
CA LYS A 41 5.58 13.56 16.17
C LYS A 41 4.18 12.94 16.17
N LYS A 42 3.75 12.32 17.27
CA LYS A 42 2.42 11.71 17.41
C LYS A 42 1.29 12.75 17.34
N CYS A 43 1.41 13.88 18.04
CA CYS A 43 0.41 14.95 17.97
C CYS A 43 0.33 15.56 16.56
N LEU A 44 1.49 15.73 15.90
CA LEU A 44 1.55 16.23 14.53
C LEU A 44 0.89 15.25 13.55
N ARG A 45 1.19 13.95 13.62
CA ARG A 45 0.51 12.93 12.80
C ARG A 45 -1.01 12.97 12.99
N GLY A 46 -1.49 13.10 14.24
CA GLY A 46 -2.92 13.26 14.53
C GLY A 46 -3.57 14.45 13.82
N LEU A 47 -2.88 15.61 13.81
CA LEU A 47 -3.35 16.80 13.07
C LEU A 47 -3.35 16.55 11.55
N LEU A 48 -2.33 15.90 11.02
CA LEU A 48 -2.20 15.57 9.59
C LEU A 48 -3.27 14.58 9.11
N CYS A 49 -3.75 13.70 9.99
CA CYS A 49 -4.91 12.85 9.79
C CYS A 49 -6.26 13.60 9.93
N GLY A 50 -6.25 14.87 10.35
CA GLY A 50 -7.45 15.70 10.49
C GLY A 50 -8.16 15.59 11.83
N PHE A 51 -7.53 15.01 12.85
CA PHE A 51 -8.10 14.92 14.19
C PHE A 51 -7.94 16.26 14.95
N SER A 52 -8.96 16.61 15.72
CA SER A 52 -8.89 17.74 16.66
C SER A 52 -8.00 17.39 17.87
N PRO A 53 -7.51 18.37 18.65
CA PRO A 53 -6.77 18.09 19.89
C PRO A 53 -7.52 17.19 20.87
N ASP A 54 -8.85 17.29 20.93
CA ASP A 54 -9.69 16.44 21.77
C ASP A 54 -9.72 15.00 21.27
N ASP A 55 -9.81 14.80 19.95
CA ASP A 55 -9.84 13.46 19.34
C ASP A 55 -8.47 12.78 19.41
N ILE A 56 -7.39 13.54 19.26
CA ILE A 56 -6.03 13.07 19.49
C ILE A 56 -5.91 12.59 20.94
N ALA A 57 -6.35 13.38 21.92
CA ALA A 57 -6.26 13.03 23.32
C ALA A 57 -7.01 11.73 23.67
N LYS A 58 -8.23 11.57 23.13
CA LYS A 58 -9.01 10.33 23.27
C LYS A 58 -8.26 9.12 22.71
N LYS A 59 -7.67 9.24 21.53
CA LYS A 59 -6.97 8.15 20.84
C LYS A 59 -5.61 7.81 21.46
N THR A 60 -4.96 8.77 22.11
CA THR A 60 -3.66 8.54 22.76
C THR A 60 -3.75 8.26 24.26
N PHE A 61 -4.96 8.14 24.82
CA PHE A 61 -5.21 8.02 26.26
C PHE A 61 -4.54 9.14 27.08
N THR A 62 -4.55 10.36 26.54
CA THR A 62 -4.01 11.56 27.22
C THR A 62 -5.11 12.59 27.47
N THR A 63 -4.78 13.70 28.14
CA THR A 63 -5.73 14.80 28.33
C THR A 63 -5.66 15.79 27.17
N SER A 64 -6.81 16.33 26.76
CA SER A 64 -6.88 17.41 25.76
C SER A 64 -6.00 18.60 26.11
N LYS A 65 -5.87 18.91 27.41
CA LYS A 65 -4.98 19.98 27.89
C LYS A 65 -3.52 19.68 27.57
N SER A 66 -3.06 18.45 27.75
CA SER A 66 -1.67 18.04 27.45
C SER A 66 -1.37 18.15 25.95
N VAL A 67 -2.29 17.66 25.11
CA VAL A 67 -2.19 17.77 23.65
C VAL A 67 -2.16 19.24 23.23
N SER A 68 -3.09 20.05 23.72
CA SER A 68 -3.18 21.47 23.40
C SER A 68 -1.93 22.25 23.80
N VAL A 69 -1.36 21.97 24.99
CA VAL A 69 -0.12 22.59 25.45
C VAL A 69 1.06 22.19 24.55
N THR A 70 1.15 20.90 24.20
CA THR A 70 2.19 20.40 23.29
C THR A 70 2.09 21.09 21.93
N LEU A 71 0.89 21.14 21.34
CA LEU A 71 0.68 21.78 20.04
C LEU A 71 1.00 23.28 20.09
N ALA A 72 0.48 24.00 21.07
CA ALA A 72 0.63 25.44 21.17
C ALA A 72 2.07 25.89 21.45
N ARG A 73 2.82 25.16 22.28
CA ARG A 73 4.19 25.55 22.68
C ARG A 73 5.25 25.00 21.75
N GLU A 74 5.05 23.81 21.20
CA GLU A 74 6.13 23.04 20.58
C GLU A 74 5.96 22.79 19.07
N ILE A 75 4.74 22.86 18.53
CA ILE A 75 4.43 22.52 17.13
C ILE A 75 3.98 23.74 16.33
N TYR A 76 2.94 24.46 16.78
CA TYR A 76 2.41 25.62 16.05
C TYR A 76 3.42 26.73 15.81
N PRO A 77 4.34 27.07 16.74
CA PRO A 77 5.36 28.07 16.46
C PRO A 77 6.28 27.66 15.30
N ALA A 78 6.68 26.39 15.25
CA ALA A 78 7.53 25.87 14.18
C ALA A 78 6.80 25.81 12.83
N ILE A 79 5.53 25.36 12.83
CA ILE A 79 4.68 25.38 11.63
C ILE A 79 4.51 26.81 11.10
N LYS A 80 4.26 27.79 11.98
CA LYS A 80 4.15 29.19 11.56
C LYS A 80 5.41 29.67 10.84
N GLN A 81 6.57 29.34 11.37
CA GLN A 81 7.84 29.78 10.81
C GLN A 81 8.14 29.14 9.45
N ILE A 82 7.95 27.82 9.26
CA ILE A 82 8.10 27.20 7.92
C ILE A 82 7.05 27.71 6.93
N CYS A 83 5.85 28.05 7.41
CA CYS A 83 4.77 28.58 6.60
C CYS A 83 4.89 30.10 6.34
N GLY A 84 5.88 30.79 6.90
CA GLY A 84 6.04 32.24 6.74
C GLY A 84 4.90 33.06 7.36
N LYS A 85 4.29 32.56 8.44
CA LYS A 85 3.21 33.23 9.17
C LYS A 85 3.77 34.14 10.24
N GLU A 86 3.04 35.21 10.56
CA GLU A 86 3.42 36.17 11.58
C GLU A 86 3.48 35.52 12.96
N LYS A 87 4.39 36.01 13.81
CA LYS A 87 4.64 35.40 15.13
C LYS A 87 3.39 35.39 16.01
N ASP A 88 2.59 36.45 15.93
CA ASP A 88 1.37 36.64 16.74
C ASP A 88 0.10 36.05 16.10
N GLU A 89 0.21 35.49 14.89
CA GLU A 89 -0.92 34.84 14.23
C GLU A 89 -1.35 33.60 15.04
N LYS A 90 -2.64 33.53 15.37
CA LYS A 90 -3.22 32.37 16.03
C LYS A 90 -3.51 31.30 14.99
N LEU A 91 -2.83 30.16 15.12
CA LEU A 91 -3.02 29.02 14.22
C LEU A 91 -4.12 28.12 14.78
N HIS A 92 -5.16 27.88 13.97
CA HIS A 92 -6.22 26.93 14.30
C HIS A 92 -5.81 25.53 13.87
N TRP A 93 -6.13 24.49 14.66
CA TRP A 93 -5.71 23.12 14.34
C TRP A 93 -6.15 22.69 12.92
N GLY A 94 -7.35 23.11 12.50
CA GLY A 94 -7.90 22.82 11.17
C GLY A 94 -7.19 23.54 10.00
N SER A 95 -6.40 24.59 10.27
CA SER A 95 -5.61 25.27 9.23
C SER A 95 -4.24 24.65 9.02
N VAL A 96 -3.79 23.73 9.90
CA VAL A 96 -2.48 23.08 9.79
C VAL A 96 -2.35 22.31 8.48
N ARG A 97 -3.35 21.48 8.12
CA ARG A 97 -3.30 20.66 6.91
C ARG A 97 -3.22 21.50 5.64
N PRO A 98 -4.13 22.47 5.39
CA PRO A 98 -4.03 23.33 4.20
C PRO A 98 -2.68 24.05 4.10
N LEU A 99 -2.14 24.56 5.21
CA LEU A 99 -0.86 25.29 5.20
C LEU A 99 0.33 24.39 4.83
N LEU A 100 0.37 23.18 5.37
CA LEU A 100 1.45 22.24 5.07
C LEU A 100 1.30 21.64 3.66
N GLU A 101 0.08 21.52 3.16
CA GLU A 101 -0.20 21.15 1.77
C GLU A 101 0.29 22.23 0.79
N GLU A 102 -0.01 23.50 1.06
CA GLU A 102 0.49 24.64 0.26
C GLU A 102 2.03 24.70 0.22
N LYS A 103 2.69 24.27 1.30
CA LYS A 103 4.15 24.19 1.41
C LYS A 103 4.77 22.95 0.75
N GLY A 104 3.95 22.07 0.17
CA GLY A 104 4.43 20.87 -0.54
C GLY A 104 4.76 19.68 0.37
N TYR A 105 4.41 19.71 1.66
CA TYR A 105 4.65 18.57 2.56
C TYR A 105 3.66 17.42 2.38
N LYS A 106 2.53 17.68 1.73
CA LYS A 106 1.62 16.60 1.33
C LYS A 106 2.27 15.86 0.17
N ARG A 107 2.38 14.53 0.28
CA ARG A 107 2.90 13.72 -0.81
C ARG A 107 1.99 13.94 -2.01
N GLU A 108 2.57 14.36 -3.13
CA GLU A 108 1.87 14.24 -4.39
C GLU A 108 1.60 12.75 -4.62
N VAL A 109 0.32 12.39 -4.77
CA VAL A 109 -0.04 11.06 -5.25
C VAL A 109 0.49 11.00 -6.67
N SER A 110 1.52 10.19 -6.89
CA SER A 110 2.18 10.09 -8.19
C SER A 110 1.15 9.70 -9.26
N GLY A 111 1.34 10.17 -10.49
CA GLY A 111 0.40 9.87 -11.59
C GLY A 111 0.18 8.37 -11.78
N ILE A 112 1.22 7.57 -11.57
CA ILE A 112 1.13 6.10 -11.60
C ILE A 112 0.24 5.52 -10.49
N GLU A 113 0.23 6.10 -9.29
CA GLU A 113 -0.64 5.67 -8.19
C GLU A 113 -2.11 5.98 -8.49
N LEU A 114 -2.42 7.15 -9.07
CA LEU A 114 -3.78 7.46 -9.51
C LEU A 114 -4.28 6.49 -10.58
N LEU A 115 -3.42 6.11 -11.53
CA LEU A 115 -3.75 5.12 -12.56
C LEU A 115 -3.95 3.73 -11.93
N TRP A 116 -3.15 3.35 -10.94
CA TRP A 116 -3.31 2.10 -10.21
C TRP A 116 -4.65 2.02 -9.49
N GLN A 117 -5.06 3.09 -8.78
CA GLN A 117 -6.37 3.13 -8.12
C GLN A 117 -7.52 3.07 -9.13
N ARG A 118 -7.39 3.76 -10.28
CA ARG A 118 -8.37 3.66 -11.37
C ARG A 118 -8.45 2.25 -11.93
N LEU A 119 -7.32 1.56 -12.08
CA LEU A 119 -7.28 0.18 -12.54
C LEU A 119 -8.01 -0.76 -11.56
N LYS A 120 -7.76 -0.63 -10.25
CA LYS A 120 -8.50 -1.40 -9.23
C LYS A 120 -9.99 -1.11 -9.24
N SER A 121 -10.39 0.15 -9.44
CA SER A 121 -11.81 0.53 -9.50
C SER A 121 -12.60 -0.08 -10.67
N ARG A 122 -11.90 -0.63 -11.68
CA ARG A 122 -12.52 -1.40 -12.77
C ARG A 122 -12.82 -2.84 -12.39
N GLY A 123 -12.14 -3.37 -11.38
CA GLY A 123 -12.26 -4.75 -10.94
C GLY A 123 -13.03 -4.90 -9.63
N SER A 124 -13.14 -6.15 -9.20
CA SER A 124 -13.69 -6.49 -7.88
C SER A 124 -12.61 -7.11 -7.01
N GLU A 125 -12.65 -6.81 -5.71
CA GLU A 125 -11.91 -7.60 -4.72
C GLU A 125 -12.43 -9.03 -4.78
N THR A 126 -11.52 -10.00 -4.77
CA THR A 126 -11.90 -11.39 -5.05
C THR A 126 -11.13 -12.39 -4.20
N ASP A 127 -11.73 -13.57 -4.03
CA ASP A 127 -11.10 -14.80 -3.54
C ASP A 127 -10.65 -15.73 -4.68
N LYS A 128 -10.89 -15.35 -5.95
CA LYS A 128 -10.47 -16.11 -7.15
C LYS A 128 -8.96 -16.07 -7.42
N MET A 129 -8.23 -15.18 -6.78
CA MET A 129 -6.78 -15.08 -6.92
C MET A 129 -6.13 -14.87 -5.57
N GLY A 130 -4.89 -15.32 -5.41
CA GLY A 130 -4.16 -15.07 -4.18
C GLY A 130 -2.85 -15.84 -4.05
N PRO A 131 -2.06 -15.48 -3.04
CA PRO A 131 -0.83 -16.18 -2.70
C PRO A 131 -1.13 -17.53 -2.03
N VAL A 132 -0.34 -18.54 -2.38
CA VAL A 132 -0.33 -19.87 -1.75
C VAL A 132 1.03 -20.11 -1.11
N LEU A 133 1.05 -20.21 0.22
CA LEU A 133 2.26 -20.44 1.01
C LEU A 133 2.83 -21.85 0.77
N LEU A 134 4.08 -21.92 0.34
CA LEU A 134 4.81 -23.19 0.25
C LEU A 134 5.34 -23.60 1.62
N GLY A 135 5.11 -24.87 1.98
CA GLY A 135 5.60 -25.43 3.25
C GLY A 135 4.74 -25.09 4.48
N ALA A 136 3.62 -24.39 4.33
CA ALA A 136 2.60 -24.35 5.38
C ALA A 136 2.05 -25.77 5.56
N GLN A 137 2.40 -26.44 6.67
CA GLN A 137 1.64 -27.61 7.06
C GLN A 137 0.19 -27.17 7.28
N PRO A 138 -0.82 -27.93 6.81
CA PRO A 138 -2.20 -27.63 7.13
C PRO A 138 -2.29 -27.53 8.65
N GLN A 139 -2.53 -26.33 9.17
CA GLN A 139 -2.92 -26.17 10.55
C GLN A 139 -4.27 -26.86 10.66
N THR A 140 -4.24 -27.99 11.36
CA THR A 140 -5.37 -28.82 11.77
C THR A 140 -6.30 -29.32 10.64
N LEU A 141 -6.09 -30.56 10.20
CA LEU A 141 -7.07 -31.41 9.48
C LEU A 141 -8.22 -31.88 10.42
N ASP A 142 -8.50 -31.11 11.47
CA ASP A 142 -9.45 -31.46 12.50
C ASP A 142 -10.77 -30.74 12.22
N PHE A 143 -11.76 -31.51 11.77
CA PHE A 143 -13.12 -31.06 11.41
C PHE A 143 -13.87 -30.29 12.52
N HIS A 144 -13.33 -30.21 13.74
CA HIS A 144 -13.98 -29.62 14.91
C HIS A 144 -13.48 -28.20 15.26
N GLU A 145 -12.48 -27.68 14.55
CA GLU A 145 -12.04 -26.29 14.70
C GLU A 145 -12.61 -25.44 13.54
N PRO A 146 -13.75 -24.76 13.73
CA PRO A 146 -14.24 -23.85 12.70
C PRO A 146 -13.24 -22.70 12.53
N SER A 147 -12.74 -22.52 11.30
CA SER A 147 -11.95 -21.34 10.95
C SER A 147 -12.82 -20.09 11.15
N PRO A 148 -12.36 -19.08 11.90
CA PRO A 148 -13.15 -17.87 12.14
C PRO A 148 -13.47 -17.19 10.82
N ASN A 149 -14.75 -16.87 10.62
CA ASN A 149 -15.27 -16.16 9.46
C ASN A 149 -14.90 -14.67 9.57
N ASN A 150 -13.61 -14.34 9.56
CA ASN A 150 -13.14 -12.99 9.38
C ASN A 150 -12.92 -12.78 7.89
N SER A 151 -13.57 -11.77 7.32
CA SER A 151 -13.22 -11.17 6.04
C SER A 151 -11.69 -11.10 5.91
N LYS A 152 -11.14 -12.04 5.11
CA LYS A 152 -9.77 -12.55 5.22
C LYS A 152 -8.74 -11.47 4.91
N LYS A 153 -8.24 -10.78 5.94
CA LYS A 153 -6.94 -10.12 5.86
C LYS A 153 -5.91 -11.23 5.67
N ILE A 154 -5.43 -11.42 4.44
CA ILE A 154 -4.36 -12.37 4.14
C ILE A 154 -3.06 -11.75 4.64
N THR A 155 -2.39 -12.44 5.57
CA THR A 155 -1.13 -12.00 6.14
C THR A 155 -0.08 -13.09 5.91
N ILE A 156 1.09 -12.70 5.37
CA ILE A 156 2.17 -13.62 5.02
C ILE A 156 3.48 -13.13 5.65
N PRO A 157 4.27 -14.01 6.29
CA PRO A 157 5.59 -13.64 6.78
C PRO A 157 6.54 -13.19 5.66
N ALA A 158 7.34 -12.18 5.94
CA ALA A 158 8.40 -11.73 5.06
C ALA A 158 9.39 -12.87 4.77
N GLY A 159 9.88 -12.96 3.54
CA GLY A 159 10.78 -14.02 3.11
C GLY A 159 10.13 -15.39 2.84
N SER A 160 8.81 -15.53 3.03
CA SER A 160 8.07 -16.72 2.61
C SER A 160 8.18 -16.97 1.10
N GLU A 161 8.16 -18.25 0.75
CA GLU A 161 8.05 -18.70 -0.64
C GLU A 161 6.58 -18.96 -0.95
N ILE A 162 6.09 -18.38 -2.03
CA ILE A 162 4.68 -18.47 -2.43
C ILE A 162 4.55 -18.88 -3.90
N LEU A 163 3.47 -19.57 -4.21
CA LEU A 163 2.88 -19.55 -5.55
C LEU A 163 1.81 -18.46 -5.59
N PHE A 164 1.43 -18.03 -6.79
CA PHE A 164 0.30 -17.15 -6.98
C PHE A 164 -0.71 -17.81 -7.90
N GLU A 165 -1.93 -17.97 -7.42
CA GLU A 165 -3.01 -18.60 -8.18
C GLU A 165 -3.99 -17.55 -8.69
N VAL A 166 -4.49 -17.74 -9.91
CA VAL A 166 -5.57 -16.94 -10.51
C VAL A 166 -6.57 -17.90 -11.16
N THR A 167 -7.83 -17.84 -10.76
CA THR A 167 -8.90 -18.64 -11.34
C THR A 167 -9.50 -17.92 -12.54
N LEU A 168 -9.44 -18.53 -13.71
CA LEU A 168 -10.03 -18.05 -14.95
C LEU A 168 -11.31 -18.83 -15.25
N ASP A 169 -12.46 -18.15 -15.31
CA ASP A 169 -13.76 -18.79 -15.64
C ASP A 169 -13.82 -19.24 -17.11
N ARG A 170 -13.00 -18.62 -17.98
CA ARG A 170 -12.89 -18.89 -19.41
C ARG A 170 -11.43 -18.81 -19.86
N PRO A 171 -11.04 -19.49 -20.96
CA PRO A 171 -9.70 -19.33 -21.51
C PRO A 171 -9.42 -17.88 -21.92
N GLY A 172 -8.20 -17.41 -21.72
CA GLY A 172 -7.85 -16.02 -22.00
C GLY A 172 -6.39 -15.67 -21.79
N ASN A 173 -6.03 -14.46 -22.20
CA ASN A 173 -4.74 -13.85 -21.93
C ASN A 173 -4.77 -13.20 -20.56
N LEU A 174 -3.73 -13.42 -19.76
CA LEU A 174 -3.60 -12.87 -18.42
C LEU A 174 -2.53 -11.78 -18.41
N LEU A 175 -2.92 -10.59 -17.96
CA LEU A 175 -2.00 -9.58 -17.44
C LEU A 175 -2.01 -9.65 -15.92
N LEU A 176 -0.88 -10.00 -15.30
CA LEU A 176 -0.73 -9.95 -13.84
C LEU A 176 0.20 -8.81 -13.48
N LEU A 177 -0.33 -7.81 -12.77
CA LEU A 177 0.39 -6.62 -12.35
C LEU A 177 0.47 -6.58 -10.82
N GLU A 178 1.59 -6.11 -10.30
CA GLU A 178 1.88 -6.01 -8.87
C GLU A 178 2.29 -4.57 -8.53
N LYS A 179 1.81 -4.08 -7.40
CA LYS A 179 2.41 -2.97 -6.67
C LYS A 179 3.04 -3.56 -5.41
N GLY A 180 4.37 -3.57 -5.44
CA GLY A 180 5.24 -4.11 -4.42
C GLY A 180 5.13 -3.40 -3.07
N THR A 181 5.50 -4.08 -1.98
CA THR A 181 5.80 -3.45 -0.68
C THR A 181 6.83 -2.30 -0.77
N SER A 182 7.68 -2.32 -1.80
CA SER A 182 8.64 -1.25 -2.12
C SER A 182 8.03 0.00 -2.77
N GLY A 183 6.75 -0.03 -3.15
CA GLY A 183 6.07 1.00 -3.93
C GLY A 183 6.39 0.97 -5.44
N LYS A 184 7.17 -0.02 -5.91
CA LYS A 184 7.41 -0.25 -7.34
C LYS A 184 6.27 -1.06 -7.95
N PHE A 185 6.01 -0.79 -9.23
CA PHE A 185 4.98 -1.47 -10.00
C PHE A 185 5.64 -2.43 -10.98
N TRP A 186 5.09 -3.63 -11.15
CA TRP A 186 5.65 -4.68 -12.00
C TRP A 186 4.56 -5.35 -12.85
N CYS A 187 4.95 -5.75 -14.07
CA CYS A 187 4.20 -6.68 -14.90
C CYS A 187 4.85 -8.06 -14.74
N LEU A 188 4.16 -8.97 -14.06
CA LEU A 188 4.61 -10.33 -13.76
C LEU A 188 4.15 -11.33 -14.83
N CYS A 189 3.05 -11.07 -15.52
CA CYS A 189 2.56 -11.86 -16.65
C CYS A 189 2.10 -10.92 -17.77
N PRO A 190 2.57 -11.10 -19.02
CA PRO A 190 3.55 -12.10 -19.47
C PRO A 190 4.97 -11.81 -18.92
N SER A 191 5.75 -12.87 -18.70
CA SER A 191 7.20 -12.84 -18.41
C SER A 191 7.71 -14.28 -18.36
N TYR A 192 9.00 -14.50 -18.04
CA TYR A 192 9.55 -15.83 -17.81
C TYR A 192 8.87 -16.61 -16.66
N TYR A 193 8.03 -15.96 -15.83
CA TYR A 193 7.19 -16.63 -14.84
C TYR A 193 5.95 -17.27 -15.48
N ALA A 194 5.53 -16.79 -16.64
CA ALA A 194 4.35 -17.24 -17.37
C ALA A 194 4.56 -17.15 -18.90
N PRO A 195 5.49 -17.94 -19.48
CA PRO A 195 5.80 -17.89 -20.90
C PRO A 195 4.70 -18.47 -21.81
N ILE A 196 3.78 -19.28 -21.28
CA ILE A 196 2.78 -19.99 -22.08
C ILE A 196 1.44 -19.26 -21.96
N ALA A 197 0.97 -18.70 -23.07
CA ALA A 197 -0.34 -18.07 -23.21
C ALA A 197 -1.00 -18.48 -24.55
N PRO A 198 -2.34 -18.41 -24.71
CA PRO A 198 -3.32 -18.05 -23.68
C PRO A 198 -3.47 -19.15 -22.61
N PHE A 199 -4.02 -18.79 -21.47
CA PHE A 199 -4.32 -19.72 -20.38
C PHE A 199 -5.64 -20.45 -20.65
N PRO A 200 -5.75 -21.75 -20.33
CA PRO A 200 -7.03 -22.44 -20.29
C PRO A 200 -7.90 -21.93 -19.14
N ALA A 201 -9.20 -22.24 -19.17
CA ALA A 201 -10.06 -22.05 -18.00
C ALA A 201 -9.59 -22.94 -16.83
N GLY A 202 -9.77 -22.46 -15.60
CA GLY A 202 -9.30 -23.12 -14.38
C GLY A 202 -8.26 -22.29 -13.64
N VAL A 203 -7.48 -22.94 -12.78
CA VAL A 203 -6.48 -22.27 -11.95
C VAL A 203 -5.17 -22.13 -12.71
N ALA A 204 -4.80 -20.89 -13.02
CA ALA A 204 -3.47 -20.53 -13.47
C ALA A 204 -2.54 -20.39 -12.26
N VAL A 205 -1.43 -21.13 -12.26
CA VAL A 205 -0.41 -21.08 -11.21
C VAL A 205 0.82 -20.35 -11.74
N LEU A 206 1.28 -19.35 -10.99
CA LEU A 206 2.49 -18.59 -11.28
C LEU A 206 3.52 -18.75 -10.14
N PRO A 207 4.83 -18.94 -10.45
CA PRO A 207 5.35 -19.22 -11.79
C PRO A 207 4.78 -20.52 -12.39
N GLN A 208 4.67 -20.58 -13.72
CA GLN A 208 4.17 -21.75 -14.44
C GLN A 208 5.06 -22.98 -14.14
N PRO A 209 4.48 -24.17 -13.91
CA PRO A 209 5.23 -25.37 -13.52
C PRO A 209 6.37 -25.76 -14.47
N GLU A 210 6.21 -25.45 -15.75
CA GLU A 210 7.15 -25.71 -16.84
C GLU A 210 8.39 -24.81 -16.77
N THR A 211 8.35 -23.72 -16.00
CA THR A 211 9.45 -22.79 -15.88
C THR A 211 10.52 -23.30 -14.91
N GLN A 212 11.74 -22.74 -15.02
CA GLN A 212 12.82 -23.01 -14.07
C GLN A 212 12.56 -22.41 -12.67
N TYR A 213 11.66 -21.42 -12.57
CA TYR A 213 11.32 -20.76 -11.33
C TYR A 213 10.21 -21.54 -10.61
N LYS A 214 10.41 -21.86 -9.33
CA LYS A 214 9.48 -22.71 -8.57
C LYS A 214 8.54 -21.95 -7.65
N CYS A 215 8.89 -20.73 -7.27
CA CYS A 215 8.10 -19.88 -6.40
C CYS A 215 8.51 -18.42 -6.54
N PHE A 216 7.66 -17.52 -6.05
CA PHE A 216 8.05 -16.17 -5.71
C PHE A 216 8.59 -16.15 -4.28
N LYS A 217 9.65 -15.38 -4.06
CA LYS A 217 10.17 -15.11 -2.72
C LYS A 217 9.78 -13.71 -2.32
N LEU A 218 8.94 -13.61 -1.29
CA LEU A 218 8.51 -12.30 -0.79
C LEU A 218 9.68 -11.51 -0.25
N SER A 219 9.63 -10.20 -0.47
CA SER A 219 10.67 -9.28 -0.02
C SER A 219 10.76 -9.27 1.52
N LYS A 220 11.86 -8.74 2.05
CA LYS A 220 12.01 -8.49 3.49
C LYS A 220 11.26 -7.23 3.96
N HIS A 221 10.71 -6.45 3.04
CA HIS A 221 9.95 -5.25 3.36
C HIS A 221 8.53 -5.65 3.78
N THR A 222 8.10 -5.16 4.93
CA THR A 222 6.73 -5.33 5.41
C THR A 222 5.83 -4.27 4.78
N GLY A 223 4.53 -4.54 4.74
CA GLY A 223 3.54 -3.65 4.16
C GLY A 223 2.50 -4.40 3.34
N PHE A 224 1.89 -3.75 2.36
CA PHE A 224 0.90 -4.38 1.49
C PHE A 224 1.49 -4.69 0.13
N GLU A 225 1.23 -5.91 -0.33
CA GLU A 225 1.31 -6.28 -1.73
C GLU A 225 -0.08 -6.10 -2.34
N GLU A 226 -0.18 -5.37 -3.46
CA GLU A 226 -1.42 -5.23 -4.20
C GLU A 226 -1.26 -5.86 -5.59
N LEU A 227 -2.18 -6.72 -6.00
CA LEU A 227 -2.15 -7.34 -7.32
C LEU A 227 -3.44 -7.08 -8.08
N VAL A 228 -3.29 -6.90 -9.39
CA VAL A 228 -4.38 -6.82 -10.35
C VAL A 228 -4.15 -7.87 -11.42
N ALA A 229 -5.16 -8.71 -11.66
CA ALA A 229 -5.22 -9.61 -12.80
C ALA A 229 -6.25 -9.07 -13.80
N ALA A 230 -5.84 -8.86 -15.05
CA ALA A 230 -6.75 -8.59 -16.15
C ALA A 230 -6.76 -9.78 -17.11
N ILE A 231 -7.93 -10.38 -17.30
CA ILE A 231 -8.16 -11.58 -18.11
C ILE A 231 -8.97 -11.16 -19.33
N ALA A 232 -8.40 -11.28 -20.53
CA ALA A 232 -9.03 -10.83 -21.76
C ALA A 232 -8.96 -11.89 -22.87
N PRO A 233 -9.95 -11.98 -23.78
CA PRO A 233 -9.92 -12.93 -24.88
C PRO A 233 -8.72 -12.72 -25.82
N GLN A 234 -8.35 -11.46 -26.05
CA GLN A 234 -7.22 -11.08 -26.90
C GLN A 234 -6.02 -10.64 -26.06
N SER A 235 -4.82 -10.76 -26.62
CA SER A 235 -3.62 -10.21 -25.99
C SER A 235 -3.49 -8.74 -26.39
N PRO A 236 -3.13 -7.83 -25.46
CA PRO A 236 -2.92 -6.44 -25.81
C PRO A 236 -1.71 -6.30 -26.75
N ASN A 237 -1.82 -5.45 -27.76
CA ASN A 237 -0.72 -5.18 -28.69
C ASN A 237 0.21 -4.05 -28.19
N PHE A 238 0.69 -4.16 -26.96
CA PHE A 238 1.64 -3.18 -26.41
C PHE A 238 3.06 -3.53 -26.84
N ARG A 239 3.79 -2.57 -27.42
CA ARG A 239 5.19 -2.77 -27.83
C ARG A 239 6.15 -3.00 -26.67
N TRP A 240 5.74 -2.60 -25.46
CA TRP A 240 6.55 -2.70 -24.25
C TRP A 240 6.28 -3.97 -23.45
N LEU A 241 5.27 -4.78 -23.79
CA LEU A 241 5.00 -6.01 -23.03
C LEU A 241 6.25 -6.89 -23.00
N PRO A 242 6.57 -7.50 -21.85
CA PRO A 242 7.62 -8.48 -21.78
C PRO A 242 7.40 -9.57 -22.82
N LYS A 243 8.48 -10.03 -23.45
CA LYS A 243 8.44 -11.27 -24.20
C LYS A 243 8.12 -12.42 -23.24
N PRO A 244 7.53 -13.52 -23.72
CA PRO A 244 7.20 -14.65 -22.85
C PRO A 244 8.40 -15.23 -22.10
N ASP A 245 9.60 -15.17 -22.67
CA ASP A 245 10.87 -15.58 -22.04
C ASP A 245 11.64 -14.42 -21.37
N GLY A 246 11.09 -13.21 -21.41
CA GLY A 246 11.72 -11.98 -20.91
C GLY A 246 11.51 -11.76 -19.42
N GLU A 247 12.31 -10.85 -18.86
CA GLU A 247 12.18 -10.45 -17.45
C GLU A 247 10.86 -9.71 -17.19
N PRO A 248 10.29 -9.82 -15.98
CA PRO A 248 9.23 -8.94 -15.52
C PRO A 248 9.60 -7.47 -15.76
N LEU A 249 8.65 -6.69 -16.25
CA LEU A 249 8.88 -5.28 -16.55
C LEU A 249 8.46 -4.41 -15.37
N GLN A 250 9.36 -3.54 -14.90
CA GLN A 250 8.98 -2.47 -13.99
C GLN A 250 8.09 -1.46 -14.73
N LEU A 251 6.86 -1.30 -14.26
CA LEU A 251 5.86 -0.44 -14.88
C LEU A 251 6.15 1.04 -14.60
N GLN A 252 5.84 1.85 -15.60
CA GLN A 252 5.85 3.30 -15.53
C GLN A 252 4.44 3.83 -15.80
N GLU A 253 4.24 5.12 -15.55
CA GLU A 253 2.95 5.77 -15.70
C GLU A 253 2.36 5.59 -17.12
N GLY A 254 3.18 5.65 -18.16
CA GLY A 254 2.75 5.38 -19.54
C GLY A 254 2.20 3.97 -19.75
N HIS A 255 2.81 2.96 -19.12
CA HIS A 255 2.35 1.57 -19.24
C HIS A 255 0.97 1.37 -18.62
N LEU A 256 0.71 1.94 -17.43
CA LEU A 256 -0.62 1.85 -16.81
C LEU A 256 -1.69 2.61 -17.60
N ARG A 257 -1.35 3.72 -18.27
CA ARG A 257 -2.27 4.40 -19.19
C ARG A 257 -2.69 3.49 -20.35
N ASP A 258 -1.73 2.81 -20.97
CA ASP A 258 -1.99 1.89 -22.07
C ASP A 258 -2.86 0.71 -21.62
N VAL A 259 -2.58 0.14 -20.45
CA VAL A 259 -3.40 -0.93 -19.85
C VAL A 259 -4.83 -0.46 -19.62
N LEU A 260 -5.01 0.73 -19.02
CA LEU A 260 -6.35 1.28 -18.78
C LEU A 260 -7.10 1.52 -20.09
N ALA A 261 -6.47 2.13 -21.09
CA ALA A 261 -7.08 2.39 -22.39
C ALA A 261 -7.50 1.09 -23.10
N TYR A 262 -6.68 0.04 -23.00
CA TYR A 262 -7.00 -1.29 -23.50
C TYR A 262 -8.25 -1.88 -22.81
N LEU A 263 -8.29 -1.87 -21.48
CA LEU A 263 -9.42 -2.42 -20.73
C LEU A 263 -10.70 -1.58 -20.90
N GLU A 264 -10.58 -0.27 -21.14
CA GLU A 264 -11.70 0.59 -21.48
C GLU A 264 -12.29 0.28 -22.87
N GLY A 265 -11.45 -0.18 -23.81
CA GLY A 265 -11.87 -0.59 -25.15
C GLY A 265 -12.35 -2.04 -25.26
N ASP A 266 -11.97 -2.91 -24.32
CA ASP A 266 -12.35 -4.32 -24.28
C ASP A 266 -13.47 -4.58 -23.26
N GLY A 267 -14.71 -4.65 -23.75
CA GLY A 267 -15.89 -4.90 -22.92
C GLY A 267 -15.95 -6.30 -22.32
N ASP A 268 -15.14 -7.23 -22.80
CA ASP A 268 -15.13 -8.62 -22.34
C ASP A 268 -13.98 -8.91 -21.37
N ALA A 269 -13.13 -7.93 -21.03
CA ALA A 269 -12.05 -8.14 -20.06
C ALA A 269 -12.59 -8.23 -18.61
N GLU A 270 -12.21 -9.29 -17.89
CA GLU A 270 -12.44 -9.42 -16.45
C GLU A 270 -11.24 -8.82 -15.70
N VAL A 271 -11.51 -7.96 -14.72
CA VAL A 271 -10.48 -7.36 -13.87
C VAL A 271 -10.71 -7.79 -12.43
N LEU A 272 -9.71 -8.42 -11.84
CA LEU A 272 -9.70 -8.91 -10.48
C LEU A 272 -8.60 -8.18 -9.71
N TYR A 273 -8.82 -7.92 -8.42
CA TYR A 273 -7.74 -7.44 -7.56
C TYR A 273 -7.76 -8.10 -6.19
N ILE A 274 -6.58 -8.14 -5.57
CA ILE A 274 -6.40 -8.55 -4.18
C ILE A 274 -5.30 -7.71 -3.52
N ASN A 275 -5.34 -7.62 -2.21
CA ASN A 275 -4.22 -7.16 -1.40
C ASN A 275 -3.95 -8.11 -0.25
N PHE A 276 -2.69 -8.32 0.07
CA PHE A 276 -2.28 -9.05 1.25
C PHE A 276 -1.16 -8.32 1.98
N GLU A 277 -1.05 -8.54 3.28
CA GLU A 277 -0.06 -7.89 4.13
C GLU A 277 1.15 -8.79 4.32
N VAL A 278 2.34 -8.27 4.05
CA VAL A 278 3.62 -8.88 4.41
C VAL A 278 4.02 -8.37 5.79
N VAL A 279 4.16 -9.28 6.75
CA VAL A 279 4.51 -8.96 8.14
C VAL A 279 5.91 -9.46 8.49
N SER A 280 6.51 -8.86 9.52
CA SER A 280 7.77 -9.38 10.06
C SER A 280 7.59 -10.82 10.54
N SER A 281 8.56 -11.67 10.21
CA SER A 281 8.66 -13.04 10.72
C SER A 281 8.79 -13.09 12.24
#